data_AF-A0AAU6GPG1-F1
#
_entry.id   AF-A0AAU6GPG1-F1
#
_cell.length_a   1.000
_cell.length_b   1.000
_cell.length_c   1.000
_cell.angle_alpha   90.00
_cell.angle_beta   90.00
_cell.angle_gamma   90.00
#
_symmetry.space_group_name_H-M   'P 1'
#
loop_
_entity.id
_entity.type
_entity.pdbx_description
1 polymer ?
#
loop_
_entity_poly.entity_id
_entity_poly.type
_entity_poly.pdbx_seq_one_letter_code
_entity_poly.pdbx_strand_id
1 'polypeptide(L)'
;MPALTVAEDGPRRLLPGALKGTMVLAADGAGAVGHAVIQLARWAGATVISTVSGSEKARVATVAGAHHVISYREDDPAAEIRQVAPDGVGIVAEVALGANLALDLAVLRSRGTISPYANDGGKPVEVNVLQA
;
A
#
# COMPACT_ATOMS: atom_id res chain seq x y z
N MET A 1 -5.36 6.81 14.37
CA MET A 1 -4.39 5.70 14.42
C MET A 1 -3.49 5.80 13.19
N PRO A 2 -2.18 5.63 13.29
CA PRO A 2 -1.27 5.60 12.14
C PRO A 2 -1.62 4.49 11.14
N ALA A 3 -1.42 4.73 9.84
CA ALA A 3 -1.81 3.81 8.77
C ALA A 3 -1.25 2.38 8.91
N LEU A 4 -0.09 2.23 9.55
CA LEU A 4 0.57 0.93 9.77
C LEU A 4 0.12 0.18 11.02
N THR A 5 -0.87 0.71 11.75
CA THR A 5 -1.36 0.14 13.03
C THR A 5 -2.89 -0.05 13.06
N VAL A 6 -3.58 0.20 11.95
CA VAL A 6 -5.05 0.12 11.86
C VAL A 6 -5.58 -1.26 11.45
N ALA A 7 -4.72 -2.27 11.35
CA ALA A 7 -5.15 -3.61 10.95
C ALA A 7 -5.79 -4.40 12.10
N GLU A 8 -6.80 -5.21 11.78
CA GLU A 8 -7.59 -6.00 12.75
C GLU A 8 -6.71 -6.91 13.61
N ASP A 9 -5.79 -7.64 12.97
CA ASP A 9 -4.80 -8.50 13.63
C ASP A 9 -3.41 -7.83 13.73
N GLY A 10 -3.36 -6.49 13.56
CA GLY A 10 -2.14 -5.71 13.49
C GLY A 10 -1.58 -5.29 14.85
N PRO A 11 -0.35 -4.76 14.87
CA PRO A 11 0.24 -4.27 16.10
C PRO A 11 -0.43 -2.97 16.57
N ARG A 12 -0.68 -2.84 17.88
CA ARG A 12 -1.22 -1.60 18.48
C ARG A 12 -0.24 -0.42 18.47
N ARG A 13 1.05 -0.69 18.30
CA ARG A 13 2.12 0.31 18.18
C ARG A 13 3.14 -0.19 17.19
N LEU A 14 3.69 0.73 16.39
CA LEU A 14 4.76 0.40 15.47
C LEU A 14 6.08 0.29 16.23
N LEU A 15 6.74 -0.86 16.08
CA LEU A 15 8.03 -1.20 16.68
C LEU A 15 8.85 -2.00 15.65
N PRO A 16 10.18 -2.11 15.81
CA PRO A 16 10.99 -2.97 14.95
C PRO A 16 10.44 -4.40 14.92
N GLY A 17 10.26 -4.95 13.72
CA GLY A 17 9.72 -6.31 13.51
C GLY A 17 8.22 -6.50 13.75
N ALA A 18 7.47 -5.47 14.17
CA ALA A 18 6.04 -5.56 14.48
C ALA A 18 5.14 -5.92 13.27
N LEU A 19 5.65 -5.78 12.04
CA LEU A 19 4.96 -6.11 10.80
C LEU A 19 5.63 -7.28 10.05
N LYS A 20 6.46 -8.08 10.73
CA LYS A 20 7.12 -9.23 10.10
C LYS A 20 6.11 -10.16 9.44
N GLY A 21 6.35 -10.50 8.17
CA GLY A 21 5.45 -11.34 7.37
C GLY A 21 4.22 -10.61 6.82
N THR A 22 4.06 -9.31 7.08
CA THR A 22 2.99 -8.51 6.51
C THR A 22 3.43 -7.91 5.18
N MET A 23 2.57 -8.02 4.16
CA MET A 23 2.71 -7.28 2.92
C MET A 23 2.07 -5.90 3.06
N VAL A 24 2.84 -4.84 2.82
CA VAL A 24 2.38 -3.45 2.85
C VAL A 24 2.47 -2.87 1.45
N LEU A 25 1.36 -2.32 0.95
CA LEU A 25 1.32 -1.50 -0.25
C LEU A 25 1.33 -0.03 0.14
N ALA A 26 2.38 0.69 -0.25
CA ALA A 26 2.50 2.14 -0.10
C ALA A 26 2.12 2.83 -1.42
N ALA A 27 0.92 3.40 -1.48
CA ALA A 27 0.46 4.10 -2.68
C ALA A 27 1.23 5.41 -2.89
N ASP A 28 1.65 5.66 -4.13
CA ASP A 28 2.54 6.76 -4.52
C ASP A 28 3.75 6.93 -3.59
N GLY A 29 4.52 5.86 -3.39
CA GLY A 29 5.62 5.82 -2.43
C GLY A 29 6.76 6.83 -2.66
N ALA A 30 6.74 7.56 -3.78
CA ALA A 30 7.65 8.68 -4.03
C ALA A 30 7.16 10.03 -3.45
N GLY A 31 5.90 10.13 -3.03
CA GLY A 31 5.37 11.28 -2.31
C GLY A 31 5.84 11.33 -0.85
N ALA A 32 5.70 12.47 -0.17
CA ALA A 32 6.25 12.67 1.18
C ALA A 32 5.75 11.63 2.20
N VAL A 33 4.43 11.37 2.21
CA VAL A 33 3.83 10.39 3.14
C VAL A 33 4.17 8.97 2.71
N GLY A 34 4.01 8.63 1.42
CA GLY A 34 4.37 7.32 0.88
C GLY A 34 5.82 6.93 1.17
N HIS A 35 6.75 7.89 1.06
CA HIS A 35 8.16 7.69 1.37
C HIS A 35 8.38 7.34 2.85
N ALA A 36 7.71 8.04 3.76
CA ALA A 36 7.75 7.74 5.19
C ALA A 36 7.11 6.38 5.51
N VAL A 37 6.00 6.03 4.84
CA VAL A 37 5.36 4.72 4.98
C VAL A 37 6.32 3.61 4.59
N ILE A 38 7.05 3.74 3.46
CA ILE A 38 8.04 2.74 3.04
C ILE A 38 9.09 2.53 4.14
N GLN A 39 9.71 3.62 4.60
CA GLN A 39 10.78 3.54 5.59
C GLN A 39 10.30 2.93 6.91
N LEU A 40 9.15 3.36 7.41
CA LEU A 40 8.57 2.87 8.65
C LEU A 40 8.12 1.42 8.56
N ALA A 41 7.51 1.02 7.44
CA ALA A 41 7.09 -0.37 7.21
C ALA A 41 8.30 -1.30 7.09
N ARG A 42 9.36 -0.88 6.38
CA ARG A 42 10.64 -1.61 6.31
C ARG A 42 11.27 -1.77 7.68
N TRP A 43 11.37 -0.68 8.44
CA TRP A 43 11.90 -0.69 9.80
C TRP A 43 11.11 -1.61 10.72
N ALA A 44 9.78 -1.65 10.56
CA ALA A 44 8.89 -2.57 11.26
C ALA A 44 8.92 -4.02 10.72
N GLY A 45 9.72 -4.33 9.69
CA GLY A 45 9.92 -5.68 9.19
C GLY A 45 8.91 -6.18 8.16
N ALA A 46 8.10 -5.29 7.59
CA ALA A 46 7.18 -5.63 6.50
C ALA A 46 7.91 -5.84 5.17
N THR A 47 7.32 -6.64 4.29
CA THR A 47 7.61 -6.58 2.85
C THR A 47 6.82 -5.42 2.26
N VAL A 48 7.47 -4.58 1.46
CA VAL A 48 6.91 -3.30 1.00
C VAL A 48 6.86 -3.26 -0.50
N ILE A 49 5.66 -3.11 -1.03
CA ILE A 49 5.38 -2.81 -2.43
C ILE A 49 5.04 -1.32 -2.51
N SER A 50 5.59 -0.63 -3.51
CA SER A 50 5.22 0.75 -3.81
C SER A 50 4.66 0.84 -5.22
N THR A 51 3.51 1.49 -5.39
CA THR A 51 3.05 1.90 -6.73
C THR A 51 3.56 3.31 -7.04
N VAL A 52 3.96 3.54 -8.30
CA VAL A 52 4.52 4.82 -8.75
C VAL A 52 4.10 5.14 -10.18
N SER A 53 4.25 6.41 -10.57
CA SER A 53 3.83 6.90 -11.89
C SER A 53 4.95 6.91 -12.95
N GLY A 54 6.10 6.30 -12.68
CA GLY A 54 7.22 6.28 -13.63
C GLY A 54 8.60 6.11 -12.98
N SER A 55 9.63 6.04 -13.83
CA SER A 55 10.99 5.63 -13.46
C SER A 55 11.67 6.52 -12.42
N GLU A 56 11.51 7.86 -12.48
CA GLU A 56 12.14 8.74 -11.49
C GLU A 56 11.53 8.52 -10.09
N LYS A 57 10.21 8.42 -10.01
CA LYS A 57 9.51 8.06 -8.78
C LYS A 57 9.88 6.65 -8.31
N ALA A 58 10.10 5.73 -9.25
CA ALA A 58 10.52 4.38 -8.92
C ALA A 58 11.87 4.38 -8.19
N ARG A 59 12.84 5.16 -8.69
CA ARG A 59 14.15 5.33 -8.04
C ARG A 59 14.02 5.86 -6.62
N VAL A 60 13.16 6.87 -6.41
CA VAL A 60 12.89 7.43 -5.07
C VAL A 60 12.32 6.37 -4.12
N ALA A 61 11.33 5.59 -4.56
CA ALA A 61 10.72 4.53 -3.75
C ALA A 61 11.70 3.40 -3.43
N THR A 62 12.54 3.00 -4.39
CA THR A 62 13.61 2.01 -4.17
C THR A 62 14.62 2.48 -3.13
N VAL A 63 15.09 3.72 -3.23
CA VAL A 63 16.02 4.31 -2.25
C VAL A 63 15.39 4.43 -0.87
N ALA A 64 14.08 4.70 -0.79
CA ALA A 64 13.33 4.68 0.47
C ALA A 64 13.29 3.31 1.14
N GLY A 65 13.54 2.24 0.37
CA GLY A 65 13.56 0.86 0.85
C GLY A 65 12.38 0.02 0.37
N ALA A 66 11.64 0.41 -0.67
CA ALA A 66 10.63 -0.49 -1.24
C ALA A 66 11.31 -1.80 -1.71
N HIS A 67 10.71 -2.96 -1.39
CA HIS A 67 11.19 -4.24 -1.92
C HIS A 67 10.82 -4.40 -3.38
N HIS A 68 9.61 -3.96 -3.72
CA HIS A 68 9.05 -4.03 -5.06
C HIS A 68 8.47 -2.66 -5.41
N VAL A 69 8.69 -2.24 -6.65
CA VAL A 69 8.18 -0.99 -7.18
C VAL A 69 7.47 -1.31 -8.47
N ILE A 70 6.18 -0.96 -8.53
CA ILE A 70 5.27 -1.32 -9.63
C ILE A 70 4.75 -0.03 -10.24
N SER A 71 4.80 0.06 -11.57
CA SER A 71 4.23 1.17 -12.29
C SER A 71 2.73 0.97 -12.46
N TYR A 72 1.90 1.87 -11.93
CA TYR A 72 0.45 1.77 -12.15
C TYR A 72 0.02 2.24 -13.56
N ARG A 73 0.98 2.66 -14.40
CA ARG A 73 0.75 3.07 -15.79
C ARG A 73 0.93 1.92 -16.80
N GLU A 74 1.38 0.77 -16.34
CA GLU A 74 1.53 -0.44 -17.16
C GLU A 74 0.22 -1.25 -17.16
N ASP A 75 0.15 -2.29 -18.01
CA ASP A 75 -1.11 -2.89 -18.44
C ASP A 75 -1.91 -3.57 -17.30
N ASP A 76 -1.27 -4.15 -16.29
CA ASP A 76 -1.97 -4.80 -15.17
C ASP A 76 -1.17 -4.76 -13.84
N PRO A 77 -1.23 -3.65 -13.09
CA PRO A 77 -0.55 -3.53 -11.80
C PRO A 77 -1.10 -4.51 -10.75
N ALA A 78 -2.35 -4.97 -10.86
CA ALA A 78 -2.93 -5.90 -9.90
C ALA A 78 -2.29 -7.29 -10.03
N ALA A 79 -2.09 -7.75 -11.27
CA ALA A 79 -1.40 -9.00 -11.54
C ALA A 79 0.04 -8.97 -11.04
N GLU A 80 0.78 -7.89 -11.28
CA GLU A 80 2.15 -7.74 -10.78
C GLU A 80 2.22 -7.76 -9.24
N ILE A 81 1.31 -7.05 -8.57
CA ILE A 81 1.23 -7.07 -7.11
C ILE A 81 0.96 -8.49 -6.62
N ARG A 82 0.03 -9.23 -7.23
CA ARG A 82 -0.30 -10.61 -6.85
C ARG A 82 0.82 -11.61 -7.13
N GLN A 83 1.68 -11.38 -8.11
CA GLN A 83 2.88 -12.21 -8.31
C GLN A 83 3.84 -12.12 -7.12
N VAL A 84 3.96 -10.92 -6.54
CA VAL A 84 4.79 -10.66 -5.36
C VAL A 84 4.08 -11.03 -4.05
N ALA A 85 2.76 -10.84 -4.01
CA ALA A 85 1.90 -11.05 -2.86
C ALA A 85 0.78 -12.07 -3.21
N PRO A 86 1.09 -13.37 -3.36
CA PRO A 86 0.11 -14.37 -3.80
C PRO A 86 -1.07 -14.52 -2.82
N ASP A 87 -0.83 -14.30 -1.52
CA ASP A 87 -1.86 -14.30 -0.49
C ASP A 87 -2.56 -12.93 -0.32
N GLY A 88 -2.18 -11.94 -1.12
CA GLY A 88 -2.66 -10.56 -1.07
C GLY A 88 -1.93 -9.64 -0.09
N VAL A 89 -2.27 -8.36 -0.15
CA VAL A 89 -1.70 -7.28 0.66
C VAL A 89 -2.44 -7.19 2.00
N GLY A 90 -1.68 -7.13 3.09
CA GLY A 90 -2.23 -7.01 4.45
C GLY A 90 -2.65 -5.59 4.81
N ILE A 91 -1.86 -4.59 4.41
CA ILE A 91 -2.13 -3.17 4.68
C ILE A 91 -1.86 -2.36 3.41
N VAL A 92 -2.83 -1.55 2.99
CA VAL A 92 -2.67 -0.52 1.95
C VAL A 92 -2.66 0.85 2.62
N ALA A 93 -1.59 1.63 2.45
CA ALA A 93 -1.54 3.02 2.87
C ALA A 93 -1.86 3.91 1.67
N GLU A 94 -3.06 4.50 1.66
CA GLU A 94 -3.68 5.03 0.43
C GLU A 94 -3.81 6.56 0.43
N VAL A 95 -3.49 7.19 -0.71
CA VAL A 95 -3.43 8.65 -0.89
C VAL A 95 -4.51 9.19 -1.85
N ALA A 96 -4.95 8.37 -2.78
CA ALA A 96 -5.90 8.67 -3.84
C ALA A 96 -6.94 7.56 -3.91
N LEU A 97 -7.62 7.30 -2.77
CA LEU A 97 -8.56 6.19 -2.61
C LEU A 97 -9.59 6.10 -3.74
N GLY A 98 -10.17 7.23 -4.17
CA GLY A 98 -11.15 7.21 -5.25
C GLY A 98 -10.61 6.71 -6.59
N ALA A 99 -9.34 6.96 -6.88
CA ALA A 99 -8.68 6.49 -8.10
C ALA A 99 -8.19 5.04 -7.99
N ASN A 100 -7.79 4.62 -6.78
CA ASN A 100 -7.08 3.35 -6.57
C ASN A 100 -7.96 2.24 -5.96
N LEU A 101 -9.17 2.54 -5.48
CA LEU A 101 -10.00 1.58 -4.73
C LEU A 101 -10.17 0.23 -5.45
N ALA A 102 -10.39 0.24 -6.77
CA ALA A 102 -10.55 -1.00 -7.53
C ALA A 102 -9.26 -1.87 -7.51
N LEU A 103 -8.10 -1.24 -7.65
CA LEU A 103 -6.80 -1.90 -7.54
C LEU A 103 -6.59 -2.40 -6.10
N ASP A 104 -6.84 -1.54 -5.12
CA ASP A 104 -6.64 -1.86 -3.70
C ASP A 104 -7.46 -3.08 -3.30
N LEU A 105 -8.76 -3.10 -3.64
CA LEU A 105 -9.64 -4.24 -3.39
C LEU A 105 -9.19 -5.50 -4.13
N ALA A 106 -8.70 -5.36 -5.36
CA ALA A 106 -8.22 -6.51 -6.13
C ALA A 106 -6.97 -7.15 -5.49
N VAL A 107 -6.13 -6.39 -4.81
CA VAL A 107 -4.88 -6.92 -4.25
C VAL A 107 -4.95 -7.16 -2.74
N LEU A 108 -5.99 -6.69 -2.07
CA LEU A 108 -6.18 -6.87 -0.63
C LEU A 108 -6.39 -8.34 -0.29
N ARG A 109 -5.75 -8.81 0.78
CA ARG A 109 -6.04 -10.13 1.35
C ARG A 109 -7.32 -10.11 2.18
N SER A 110 -7.88 -11.28 2.47
CA SER A 110 -8.92 -11.42 3.50
C SER A 110 -8.44 -10.89 4.85
N ARG A 111 -9.26 -10.07 5.52
CA ARG A 111 -8.92 -9.31 6.74
C ARG A 111 -7.80 -8.28 6.54
N GLY A 112 -7.49 -7.92 5.29
CA GLY A 112 -6.61 -6.80 4.97
C GLY A 112 -7.26 -5.47 5.30
N THR A 113 -6.46 -4.42 5.39
CA THR A 113 -6.94 -3.06 5.70
C THR A 113 -6.46 -2.07 4.67
N ILE A 114 -7.38 -1.29 4.11
CA ILE A 114 -7.08 -0.09 3.34
C ILE A 114 -7.16 1.10 4.30
N SER A 115 -6.03 1.80 4.47
CA SER A 115 -5.88 2.95 5.35
C SER A 115 -5.69 4.22 4.52
N PRO A 116 -6.78 4.86 4.08
CA PRO A 116 -6.71 6.12 3.36
C PRO A 116 -6.30 7.25 4.31
N TYR A 117 -5.40 8.12 3.86
CA TYR A 117 -5.04 9.37 4.55
C TYR A 117 -5.31 10.61 3.70
N ALA A 118 -5.64 10.42 2.42
CA ALA A 118 -6.12 11.45 1.52
C ALA A 118 -7.04 10.83 0.47
N ASN A 119 -7.73 11.71 -0.25
CA ASN A 119 -8.42 11.43 -1.50
C ASN A 119 -8.11 12.62 -2.40
N ASP A 120 -7.96 12.43 -3.70
CA ASP A 120 -7.50 13.43 -4.69
C ASP A 120 -8.44 14.65 -4.88
N GLY A 121 -9.44 14.81 -4.01
CA GLY A 121 -9.97 16.11 -3.61
C GLY A 121 -11.26 16.54 -4.28
N GLY A 122 -11.91 15.69 -5.08
CA GLY A 122 -13.04 16.14 -5.90
C GLY A 122 -14.38 15.47 -5.69
N LYS A 123 -14.42 14.20 -5.25
CA LYS A 123 -15.63 13.36 -5.33
C LYS A 123 -15.75 12.39 -4.14
N PRO A 124 -16.99 12.03 -3.74
CA PRO A 124 -17.21 10.90 -2.85
C PRO A 124 -16.60 9.61 -3.40
N VAL A 125 -16.11 8.76 -2.50
CA VAL A 125 -15.70 7.40 -2.82
C VAL A 125 -16.88 6.48 -2.55
N GLU A 126 -17.31 5.72 -3.56
CA GLU A 126 -18.39 4.75 -3.46
C GLU A 126 -17.81 3.34 -3.33
N VAL A 127 -18.33 2.56 -2.38
CA VAL A 127 -17.90 1.19 -2.12
C VAL A 127 -19.11 0.27 -2.24
N ASN A 128 -19.06 -0.69 -3.17
CA ASN A 128 -20.07 -1.73 -3.26
C ASN A 128 -19.72 -2.89 -2.31
N VAL A 129 -20.36 -2.91 -1.15
CA VAL A 129 -20.15 -3.94 -0.12
C VAL A 129 -20.59 -5.35 -0.55
N LEU A 130 -21.37 -5.48 -1.62
CA LEU A 130 -21.77 -6.79 -2.16
C LEU A 130 -20.69 -7.41 -3.05
N GLN A 131 -19.68 -6.63 -3.44
CA GLN A 131 -18.58 -7.05 -4.31
C GLN A 131 -17.23 -7.03 -3.60
N ALA A 132 -17.21 -6.76 -2.29
CA ALA A 132 -16.02 -6.69 -1.45
C ALA A 132 -15.69 -8.02 -0.78
#